data_AF-A0A835M945-F1
#
_entry.id   AF-A0A835M945-F1
#
_cell.length_a   1.000
_cell.length_b   1.000
_cell.length_c   1.000
_cell.angle_alpha   90.00
_cell.angle_beta   90.00
_cell.angle_gamma   90.00
#
_symmetry.space_group_name_H-M   'P 1'
#
loop_
_entity.id
_entity.type
_entity.pdbx_description
1 polymer ?
#
loop_
_entity_poly.entity_id
_entity_poly.type
_entity_poly.pdbx_seq_one_letter_code
_entity_poly.pdbx_strand_id
1 'polypeptide(L)'
;MPTFFLMAFVSGFEGERSLTKDCQELAKFILSGISPAPRGTPEIEGTYEVDVFGVLKVKAKDKATCIEEIITIPNYKGRQSQE
;
A
#
# COMPACT_ATOMS: atom_id res chain seq x y z
N MET A 1 0.39 -1.26 28.73
CA MET A 1 1.60 -1.46 27.91
C MET A 1 1.41 -0.68 26.63
N PRO A 2 2.25 0.32 26.29
CA PRO A 2 2.14 1.00 25.00
C PRO A 2 2.45 -0.01 23.89
N THR A 3 1.50 -0.22 22.98
CA THR A 3 1.71 -1.06 21.80
C THR A 3 2.56 -0.28 20.82
N PHE A 4 3.80 -0.72 20.61
CA PHE A 4 4.68 -0.16 19.60
C PHE A 4 4.43 -0.87 18.26
N PHE A 5 4.25 -0.10 17.19
CA PHE A 5 4.14 -0.64 15.85
C PHE A 5 5.54 -0.86 15.28
N LEU A 6 5.86 -2.11 14.95
CA LEU A 6 7.13 -2.52 14.32
C LEU A 6 6.96 -2.84 12.83
N MET A 7 5.70 -2.94 12.38
CA MET A 7 5.32 -3.24 11.00
C MET A 7 4.01 -2.54 10.67
N ALA A 8 3.85 -2.16 9.40
CA ALA A 8 2.60 -1.64 8.85
C ALA A 8 2.12 -2.52 7.70
N PHE A 9 0.82 -2.80 7.68
CA PHE A 9 0.17 -3.46 6.55
C PHE A 9 -0.30 -2.39 5.57
N VAL A 10 0.15 -2.50 4.33
CA VAL A 10 -0.27 -1.61 3.24
C VAL A 10 -1.09 -2.44 2.27
N SER A 11 -2.32 -1.99 2.02
CA SER A 11 -3.23 -2.62 1.07
C SER A 11 -3.75 -1.57 0.08
N GLY A 12 -3.62 -1.87 -1.20
CA GLY A 12 -4.15 -1.07 -2.31
C GLY A 12 -5.41 -1.71 -2.86
N PHE A 13 -6.46 -0.91 -3.05
CA PHE A 13 -7.74 -1.35 -3.60
C PHE A 13 -8.08 -0.53 -4.83
N GLU A 14 -8.78 -1.14 -5.78
CA GLU A 14 -9.33 -0.50 -6.98
C GLU A 14 -10.82 -0.83 -7.09
N GLY A 15 -11.60 0.23 -7.27
CA GLY A 15 -13.05 0.14 -7.34
C GLY A 15 -13.69 1.49 -7.05
N GLU A 16 -14.95 1.64 -7.46
CA GLU A 16 -15.73 2.87 -7.27
C GLU A 16 -16.54 2.86 -5.97
N ARG A 17 -16.48 1.76 -5.21
CA ARG A 17 -17.25 1.57 -3.98
C ARG A 17 -16.53 2.22 -2.80
N SER A 18 -17.32 2.72 -1.83
CA SER A 18 -16.78 3.42 -0.66
C SER A 18 -16.15 2.50 0.39
N LEU A 19 -16.52 1.21 0.41
CA LEU A 19 -16.01 0.23 1.36
C LEU A 19 -15.02 -0.69 0.67
N THR A 20 -13.87 -0.91 1.30
CA THR A 20 -12.78 -1.74 0.75
C THR A 20 -13.19 -3.20 0.51
N LYS A 21 -14.18 -3.71 1.26
CA LYS A 21 -14.73 -5.07 1.09
C LYS A 21 -15.42 -5.29 -0.27
N ASP A 22 -15.89 -4.19 -0.88
CA ASP A 22 -16.62 -4.20 -2.15
C ASP A 22 -15.72 -3.74 -3.32
N CYS A 23 -14.43 -3.49 -3.05
CA CYS A 23 -13.41 -3.16 -4.05
C CYS A 23 -12.50 -4.36 -4.30
N GLN A 24 -11.82 -4.35 -5.45
CA GLN A 24 -10.83 -5.35 -5.77
C GLN A 24 -9.51 -5.04 -5.05
N GLU A 25 -9.00 -6.00 -4.28
CA GLU A 25 -7.66 -5.90 -3.69
C GLU A 25 -6.60 -6.10 -4.78
N LEU A 26 -5.69 -5.14 -4.92
CA LEU A 26 -4.67 -5.13 -5.96
C LEU A 26 -3.29 -5.51 -5.45
N ALA A 27 -3.00 -5.06 -4.23
CA ALA A 27 -1.72 -5.26 -3.60
C ALA A 27 -1.90 -5.31 -2.10
N LYS A 28 -1.10 -6.16 -1.49
CA LYS A 28 -0.93 -6.22 -0.05
C LYS A 28 0.50 -6.59 0.25
N PHE A 29 1.14 -5.74 1.04
CA PHE A 29 2.51 -5.95 1.46
C PHE A 29 2.72 -5.39 2.87
N ILE A 30 3.81 -5.81 3.48
CA ILE A 30 4.16 -5.46 4.84
C ILE A 30 5.39 -4.57 4.78
N LEU A 31 5.27 -3.34 5.28
CA LEU A 31 6.43 -2.49 5.54
C LEU A 31 6.95 -2.86 6.94
N SER A 32 8.08 -3.55 6.96
CA SER A 32 8.75 -3.99 8.19
C SER A 32 9.92 -3.08 8.55
N GLY A 33 10.42 -3.16 9.77
CA GLY A 33 11.58 -2.39 10.21
C GLY A 33 11.24 -0.97 10.69
N ILE A 34 9.97 -0.68 10.93
CA ILE A 34 9.53 0.62 11.47
C ILE A 34 10.06 0.74 12.91
N SER A 35 10.63 1.91 13.24
CA SER A 35 11.09 2.16 14.61
C SER A 35 9.92 2.11 15.59
N PRO A 36 10.06 1.42 16.74
CA PRO A 36 8.99 1.34 17.72
C PRO A 36 8.62 2.74 18.22
N ALA A 37 7.42 3.19 17.84
CA ALA A 37 6.89 4.50 18.22
C ALA A 37 5.44 4.39 18.71
N PRO A 38 4.99 5.35 19.54
CA PRO A 38 3.58 5.43 19.95
C PRO A 38 2.65 5.53 18.75
N ARG A 39 1.40 5.07 18.92
CA ARG A 39 0.37 5.21 17.89
C ARG A 39 0.21 6.68 17.47
N GLY A 40 0.21 6.91 16.16
CA GLY A 40 0.05 8.26 15.58
C GLY A 40 1.36 9.03 15.39
N THR A 41 2.51 8.45 15.80
CA THR A 41 3.83 9.02 15.56
C THR A 41 4.49 8.54 14.26
N PRO A 42 4.43 7.25 13.87
CA PRO A 42 4.95 6.81 12.58
C PRO A 42 4.24 7.53 11.43
N GLU A 43 5.03 8.05 10.49
CA GLU A 43 4.53 8.71 9.30
C GLU A 43 4.94 7.89 8.07
N ILE A 44 3.97 7.18 7.49
CA ILE A 44 4.17 6.38 6.29
C ILE A 44 3.69 7.19 5.08
N GLU A 45 4.60 7.43 4.15
CA GLU A 45 4.31 8.04 2.87
C GLU A 45 3.97 6.95 1.85
N GLY A 46 2.76 7.01 1.30
CA GLY A 46 2.33 6.16 0.19
C GLY A 46 2.41 6.92 -1.12
N THR A 47 3.10 6.35 -2.10
CA THR A 47 3.17 6.87 -3.48
C THR A 47 2.57 5.83 -4.42
N TYR A 48 1.70 6.27 -5.33
CA TYR A 48 1.18 5.43 -6.40
C TYR A 48 1.51 6.09 -7.73
N GLU A 49 2.07 5.31 -8.64
CA GLU A 49 2.46 5.75 -9.97
C GLU A 49 1.80 4.85 -11.00
N VAL A 50 1.10 5.45 -11.96
CA VAL A 50 0.51 4.74 -13.08
C VAL A 50 1.27 5.14 -14.33
N ASP A 51 1.86 4.15 -14.99
CA ASP A 51 2.58 4.36 -16.25
C ASP A 51 1.61 4.40 -17.45
N VAL A 52 2.09 4.86 -18.62
CA VAL A 52 1.34 4.90 -19.88
C VAL A 52 0.84 3.53 -20.34
N PHE A 53 1.48 2.44 -19.88
CA PHE A 53 1.06 1.06 -20.11
C PHE A 53 0.03 0.56 -19.08
N GLY A 54 -0.38 1.40 -18.14
CA GLY A 54 -1.29 1.08 -17.04
C GLY A 54 -0.65 0.27 -15.92
N VAL A 55 0.67 0.03 -15.96
CA VAL A 55 1.39 -0.63 -14.86
C VAL A 55 1.34 0.27 -13.64
N LEU A 56 0.82 -0.26 -12.53
CA LEU A 56 0.69 0.46 -11.26
C LEU A 56 1.88 0.10 -10.37
N LYS A 57 2.66 1.09 -9.96
CA LYS A 57 3.68 0.96 -8.92
C LYS A 57 3.15 1.57 -7.65
N VAL A 58 3.16 0.81 -6.57
CA VAL A 58 2.80 1.29 -5.23
C VAL A 58 4.04 1.21 -4.36
N LYS A 59 4.39 2.32 -3.75
CA LYS A 59 5.52 2.48 -2.86
C LYS A 59 5.02 2.94 -1.49
N ALA A 60 5.52 2.33 -0.43
CA ALA A 60 5.33 2.82 0.92
C ALA A 60 6.69 3.05 1.57
N LYS A 61 6.89 4.24 2.14
CA LYS A 61 8.13 4.63 2.79
C LYS A 61 7.85 5.15 4.19
N ASP A 62 8.56 4.65 5.19
CA ASP A 62 8.58 5.27 6.51
C ASP A 62 9.52 6.49 6.48
N LYS A 63 8.99 7.67 6.83
CA LYS A 63 9.79 8.90 6.81
C LYS A 63 10.90 8.92 7.87
N ALA A 64 10.71 8.23 8.99
CA ALA A 64 11.68 8.22 10.08
C ALA A 64 12.89 7.35 9.77
N THR A 65 12.66 6.10 9.33
CA THR A 65 13.75 5.15 9.03
C THR A 65 14.23 5.20 7.58
N CYS A 66 13.50 5.87 6.69
CA CYS A 66 13.70 5.85 5.24
C CYS A 66 13.61 4.46 4.59
N ILE A 67 13.10 3.46 5.32
CA ILE A 67 12.84 2.13 4.77
C ILE A 67 11.63 2.23 3.83
N GLU A 68 11.73 1.57 2.69
CA GLU A 68 10.69 1.56 1.67
C GLU A 68 10.46 0.16 1.11
N GLU A 69 9.20 -0.11 0.78
CA GLU A 69 8.76 -1.31 0.08
C GLU A 69 7.99 -0.89 -1.16
N ILE A 70 8.27 -1.54 -2.29
CA ILE A 70 7.71 -1.21 -3.59
C ILE A 70 7.14 -2.47 -4.22
N ILE A 71 5.88 -2.40 -4.63
CA ILE A 71 5.21 -3.44 -5.40
C ILE A 71 4.83 -2.91 -6.78
N THR A 72 5.11 -3.70 -7.81
CA THR A 72 4.74 -3.39 -9.19
C THR A 72 3.64 -4.34 -9.64
N ILE A 73 2.53 -3.78 -10.10
CA ILE A 73 1.33 -4.50 -10.47
C ILE A 73 1.13 -4.29 -11.97
N PRO A 74 1.47 -5.29 -12.81
CA PRO A 74 1.30 -5.18 -14.24
C PRO A 74 -0.18 -5.08 -14.60
N ASN A 75 -0.49 -4.30 -15.64
CA ASN A 75 -1.82 -4.27 -16.22
C ASN A 75 -1.97 -5.44 -17.19
N TYR A 76 -2.74 -6.47 -16.80
CA TYR A 76 -3.08 -7.57 -17.69
C TYR A 76 -4.57 -7.53 -18.03
N LYS A 77 -4.91 -7.78 -19.31
CA LYS A 77 -6.29 -7.95 -19.76
C LYS A 77 -6.95 -9.03 -18.90
N GLY A 78 -8.01 -8.66 -18.18
CA GLY A 78 -8.73 -9.55 -17.24
C GLY A 78 -8.63 -9.14 -15.77
N ARG A 79 -7.85 -8.11 -15.42
CA ARG A 79 -7.85 -7.54 -14.06
C ARG A 79 -9.15 -6.81 -13.70
N GLN A 80 -9.87 -6.32 -14.70
CA GLN A 80 -11.24 -5.82 -14.57
C GLN A 80 -12.13 -6.68 -15.45
N SER A 81 -13.02 -7.47 -14.84
CA SER A 81 -14.16 -8.02 -15.56
C SER A 81 -15.07 -6.84 -15.90
N GLN A 82 -15.22 -6.53 -17.19
CA GLN A 82 -16.29 -5.63 -17.63
C GLN A 82 -17.61 -6.36 -17.39
N GLU A 83 -18.40 -5.87 -16.44
CA GLU A 83 -19.83 -6.12 -16.42
C GLU A 83 -20.54 -5.08 -17.30
#